data_AF-A0A2I1EPU0-F1
#
_entry.id   AF-A0A2I1EPU0-F1
#
_cell.length_a   1.000
_cell.length_b   1.000
_cell.length_c   1.000
_cell.angle_alpha   90.00
_cell.angle_beta   90.00
_cell.angle_gamma   90.00
#
_symmetry.space_group_name_H-M   'P 1'
#
loop_
_entity.id
_entity.type
_entity.pdbx_description
1 polymer ?
#
loop_
_entity_poly.entity_id
_entity_poly.type
_entity_poly.pdbx_seq_one_letter_code
_entity_poly.pdbx_strand_id
1 'polypeptide(L)' 'MAKKSRNNRRKTMGKFTTNPTQYLPLCNPAKYEHTYDRTIGFITVKNKRQDRIVGMFNYPDLSEYLGVRSN' A
#
# COMPACT_ATOMS: atom_id res chain seq x y z
N MET A 1 -17.88 13.21 -30.24
CA MET A 1 -16.69 13.26 -29.35
C MET A 1 -16.83 12.18 -28.27
N ALA A 2 -16.12 11.06 -28.39
CA ALA A 2 -16.20 9.98 -27.41
C ALA A 2 -15.42 10.37 -26.15
N LYS A 3 -16.12 10.60 -25.03
CA LYS A 3 -15.49 10.82 -23.72
C LYS A 3 -14.69 9.57 -23.34
N LYS A 4 -13.35 9.67 -23.36
CA LYS A 4 -12.45 8.65 -22.79
C LYS A 4 -12.80 8.46 -21.31
N SER A 5 -13.49 7.35 -21.01
CA SER A 5 -13.85 6.97 -19.65
C SER A 5 -12.59 6.53 -18.89
N ARG A 6 -12.01 7.45 -18.12
CA ARG A 6 -10.85 7.22 -17.23
C ARG A 6 -11.24 6.58 -15.89
N ASN A 7 -12.11 5.56 -15.88
CA ASN A 7 -12.66 5.02 -14.62
C ASN A 7 -12.24 3.59 -14.25
N ASN A 8 -11.40 2.92 -15.05
CA ASN A 8 -10.89 1.60 -14.65
C ASN A 8 -9.84 1.66 -13.51
N ARG A 9 -9.24 2.82 -13.26
CA ARG A 9 -8.27 3.00 -12.16
C ARG A 9 -8.89 2.78 -10.77
N ARG A 10 -10.21 2.98 -10.65
CA ARG A 10 -10.98 2.78 -9.41
C ARG A 10 -11.32 1.32 -9.13
N LYS A 11 -11.23 0.42 -10.12
CA LYS A 11 -11.58 -1.01 -9.92
C LYS A 11 -10.49 -1.83 -9.24
N THR A 12 -9.26 -1.32 -9.20
CA THR A 12 -8.12 -1.97 -8.51
C THR A 12 -7.83 -1.35 -7.14
N MET A 13 -8.18 -0.08 -6.95
CA MET A 13 -7.93 0.74 -5.75
C MET A 13 -8.86 0.41 -4.56
N GLY A 14 -9.58 -0.70 -4.60
CA GLY A 14 -10.51 -1.11 -3.53
C GLY A 14 -10.30 -2.53 -3.02
N LYS A 15 -9.35 -3.29 -3.59
CA LYS A 15 -9.14 -4.69 -3.16
C LYS A 15 -8.21 -4.85 -1.96
N PHE A 16 -7.31 -3.88 -1.71
CA PHE A 16 -6.30 -4.01 -0.64
C PHE A 16 -5.86 -2.69 -0.01
N THR A 17 -6.57 -1.57 -0.19
CA THR A 17 -6.16 -0.29 0.43
C THR A 17 -6.45 -0.32 1.93
N THR A 18 -5.40 -0.58 2.70
CA THR A 18 -5.47 -0.62 4.16
C THR A 18 -5.23 0.79 4.73
N ASN A 19 -5.91 1.15 5.83
CA ASN A 19 -5.66 2.42 6.54
C ASN A 19 -4.15 2.51 6.92
N PRO A 20 -3.46 3.64 6.67
CA PRO A 20 -2.03 3.80 7.00
C PRO A 20 -1.70 3.51 8.48
N THR A 21 -2.65 3.66 9.41
CA THR A 21 -2.46 3.27 10.82
C THR A 21 -2.18 1.77 11.01
N GLN A 22 -2.67 0.92 10.11
CA GLN A 22 -2.45 -0.52 10.14
C GLN A 22 -1.07 -0.92 9.61
N TYR A 23 -0.27 0.03 9.11
CA TYR A 23 1.10 -0.22 8.67
C TYR A 23 2.06 -0.48 9.84
N LEU A 24 1.86 0.20 10.97
CA LEU A 24 2.75 0.13 12.14
C LEU A 24 3.03 -1.28 12.66
N PRO A 25 2.03 -2.15 12.90
CA PRO A 25 2.29 -3.53 13.34
C PRO A 25 3.00 -4.38 12.28
N LEU A 26 3.03 -3.91 11.04
CA LEU A 26 3.66 -4.58 9.91
C LEU A 26 5.09 -4.09 9.65
N CYS A 27 5.59 -3.08 10.37
CA CYS A 27 6.95 -2.55 10.21
C CYS A 27 8.09 -3.49 10.66
N ASN A 28 7.79 -4.72 11.10
CA ASN A 28 8.81 -5.66 11.56
C ASN A 28 9.53 -6.33 10.35
N PRO A 29 10.78 -5.95 10.04
CA PRO A 29 11.48 -6.46 8.85
C PRO A 29 11.88 -7.94 8.98
N ALA A 30 11.92 -8.51 10.18
CA ALA A 30 12.19 -9.93 10.38
C ALA A 30 10.99 -10.81 9.97
N LYS A 31 9.76 -10.27 10.07
CA LYS A 31 8.52 -10.98 9.76
C LYS A 31 7.96 -10.62 8.39
N TYR A 32 8.14 -9.37 7.97
CA TYR A 32 7.51 -8.83 6.78
C TYR A 32 8.55 -8.34 5.77
N GLU A 33 8.23 -8.53 4.50
CA GLU A 33 8.93 -7.96 3.37
C GLU A 33 8.09 -6.82 2.80
N HIS A 34 8.75 -5.71 2.49
CA HIS A 34 8.13 -4.51 1.97
C HIS A 34 8.66 -4.26 0.56
N THR A 35 7.78 -4.30 -0.42
CA THR A 35 8.14 -4.06 -1.82
C THR A 35 7.37 -2.84 -2.32
N TYR A 36 8.09 -1.81 -2.74
CA TYR A 36 7.48 -0.65 -3.38
C TYR A 36 7.33 -0.91 -4.88
N ASP A 37 6.09 -0.91 -5.35
CA ASP A 37 5.78 -0.97 -6.77
C ASP A 37 5.51 0.44 -7.31
N ARG A 38 6.51 0.95 -8.05
CA ARG A 38 6.49 2.29 -8.65
C ARG A 38 5.44 2.43 -9.75
N THR A 39 5.04 1.34 -10.40
CA THR A 39 4.06 1.40 -11.50
C THR A 39 2.65 1.68 -11.00
N ILE A 40 2.31 1.16 -9.83
CA ILE A 40 1.00 1.36 -9.18
C ILE A 40 1.05 2.42 -8.07
N GLY A 41 2.23 2.71 -7.51
CA GLY A 41 2.41 3.67 -6.40
C GLY A 41 2.05 3.10 -5.03
N PHE A 42 2.15 1.77 -4.85
CA PHE A 42 1.78 1.09 -3.61
C PHE A 42 2.98 0.36 -2.99
N ILE A 43 2.99 0.28 -1.67
CA ILE A 43 3.84 -0.64 -0.91
C ILE A 43 3.04 -1.91 -0.65
N THR A 44 3.56 -3.04 -1.12
CA THR A 44 3.05 -4.36 -0.78
C THR A 44 3.81 -4.90 0.43
N VAL A 45 3.07 -5.41 1.41
CA VAL A 45 3.64 -6.06 2.59
C VAL A 45 3.33 -7.54 2.53
N LYS A 46 4.38 -8.36 2.50
CA LYS A 46 4.31 -9.81 2.43
C LYS A 46 4.80 -10.43 3.74
N ASN A 47 4.05 -11.37 4.30
CA ASN A 47 4.50 -12.18 5.43
C ASN A 47 5.47 -13.24 4.91
N LYS A 48 6.73 -13.19 5.35
CA LYS A 48 7.80 -14.08 4.90
C LYS A 48 7.55 -15.55 5.24
N ARG A 49 6.85 -15.84 6.36
CA ARG A 49 6.60 -17.22 6.82
C ARG A 49 5.45 -17.88 6.06
N GLN A 50 4.45 -17.09 5.65
CA GLN A 50 3.24 -17.59 5.00
C GLN A 50 3.23 -17.36 3.49
N ASP A 51 4.26 -16.70 2.97
CA ASP A 51 4.37 -16.25 1.59
C ASP A 51 3.14 -15.43 1.10
N ARG A 52 2.45 -14.75 2.02
CA ARG A 52 1.14 -14.13 1.78
C ARG A 52 1.21 -12.61 1.87
N ILE A 53 0.54 -11.92 0.94
CA ILE A 53 0.30 -10.47 1.05
C ILE A 53 -0.65 -10.21 2.21
N VAL A 54 -0.19 -9.43 3.19
CA VAL A 54 -0.95 -9.06 4.39
C VAL A 54 -1.42 -7.61 4.38
N GLY A 55 -0.86 -6.77 3.49
CA GLY A 55 -1.30 -5.39 3.33
C GLY A 55 -0.77 -4.75 2.05
N MET A 56 -1.52 -3.79 1.54
CA MET A 56 -1.12 -2.95 0.42
C MET A 56 -1.44 -1.50 0.76
N PHE A 57 -0.44 -0.63 0.73
CA PHE A 57 -0.54 0.73 1.24
C PHE A 57 -0.23 1.72 0.14
N ASN A 58 -1.05 2.76 0.01
CA ASN A 58 -0.78 3.84 -0.92
C ASN A 58 0.45 4.62 -0.43
N TYR A 59 1.48 4.77 -1.27
CA TYR A 59 2.75 5.33 -0.84
C TYR A 59 2.64 6.80 -0.36
N PRO A 60 1.97 7.72 -1.09
CA PRO A 60 1.76 9.10 -0.63
C PRO A 60 1.08 9.17 0.74
N ASP A 61 -0.08 8.51 0.91
CA ASP A 61 -0.86 8.56 2.16
C ASP A 61 -0.07 7.96 3.33
N LEU A 62 0.67 6.87 3.09
CA LEU A 62 1.52 6.26 4.10
C LEU A 62 2.72 7.14 4.44
N SER A 63 3.34 7.78 3.44
CA SER A 63 4.47 8.68 3.66
C SER A 63 4.08 9.92 4.47
N GLU A 64 2.90 10.48 4.21
CA GLU A 64 2.36 11.60 4.99
C GLU A 64 2.07 11.17 6.42
N TYR A 65 1.42 10.02 6.63
CA TYR A 65 1.16 9.47 7.96
C TYR A 65 2.44 9.22 8.77
N LEU A 66 3.47 8.65 8.14
CA LEU A 66 4.76 8.39 8.80
C LEU A 66 5.57 9.68 9.03
N GLY A 67 5.48 10.64 8.11
CA GLY A 67 6.12 11.96 8.24
C GLY A 67 5.53 12.78 9.38
N VAL A 68 4.20 12.77 9.55
CA VAL A 68 3.51 13.44 10.67
C VAL A 68 3.89 12.88 12.04
N ARG A 69 4.25 11.58 12.14
CA ARG A 69 4.71 10.98 13.41
C ARG A 69 6.21 11.18 13.70
N SER A 70 6.96 11.74 12.76
CA SER A 70 8.41 11.93 12.87
C SER A 70 8.78 13.36 13.30
N ASN A 71 7.79 14.18 13.61
CA ASN A 71 7.89 15.57 14.08
C ASN A 71 7.23 15.70 15.46
#